data_AF-A0A087DTL7-F1
#
_entry.id   AF-A0A087DTL7-F1
#
_cell.length_a   1.000
_cell.length_b   1.000
_cell.length_c   1.000
_cell.angle_alpha   90.00
_cell.angle_beta   90.00
_cell.angle_gamma   90.00
#
_symmetry.space_group_name_H-M   'P 1'
#
loop_
_entity.id
_entity.type
_entity.pdbx_description
1 polymer ?
#
loop_
_entity_poly.entity_id
_entity_poly.type
_entity_poly.pdbx_seq_one_letter_code
_entity_poly.pdbx_strand_id
1 'polypeptide(L)'
;MIFGNSGNAHGLRSRLRRCLAALVSAAVLLPLAACSDFDSSNPHNGKLNVVTTTGILKDLVSNVAGDKANVSAIVPDNADPHSYEPSLRKIRDIVYADVAFSNYMLLEEHSIIKALDANLRPGVPDVGLAESSVKHAAEVIPLVEDVSLDTVWLGLAVQGAGEQYGAKRSSEVELTATGMQGPGQLTAYQTGSFGDVSVYFNSADGFDGKDKVSLPTEAHTHLSWGFSKPGVYKLGLKARLKVSDDAPPITLGSTTMVFAVGVNSQTVAKKLGATKVLDEGHADLAVDMDKGGFIYRADNEQKSSATHLQRDYYAPKDVVVEVPNKALHEIPAGGEYRFLGNPRDQIYLLPQAVLGSHVHGDIDPHLWQNVRNGIAYVQTIADKLAQVDPKNAAYYHQRATAYTDKLAGVDDYVRKTINQIPPSRRLLVTTHDAFAYLGQAYGVKIAGFVTPNPATEPSLADRKKLTQTIRNLKVPAVFLEPNLRSRSSVLQQVADENHIRVCPIYGDTFDGKVNTYIDMMRYNANILKECLS
;
A
#
# COMPACT_ATOMS: atom_id res chain seq x y z
N MET A 1 9.19 -82.31 24.61
CA MET A 1 7.89 -82.49 25.31
C MET A 1 6.92 -81.58 24.55
N ILE A 2 6.07 -82.05 23.64
CA ILE A 2 5.13 -83.19 23.63
C ILE A 2 4.00 -83.02 24.68
N PHE A 3 2.76 -83.19 24.20
CA PHE A 3 1.46 -83.16 24.89
C PHE A 3 0.89 -81.76 25.25
N GLY A 4 -0.43 -81.54 25.18
CA GLY A 4 -1.44 -82.44 24.59
C GLY A 4 -2.92 -82.13 24.90
N ASN A 5 -3.60 -81.52 23.93
CA ASN A 5 -5.01 -81.75 23.52
C ASN A 5 -6.04 -82.37 24.50
N SER A 6 -7.09 -81.62 24.87
CA SER A 6 -8.49 -82.10 24.99
C SER A 6 -9.45 -80.92 25.27
N GLY A 7 -10.74 -80.97 24.89
CA GLY A 7 -11.42 -81.95 24.04
C GLY A 7 -12.94 -81.74 23.89
N ASN A 8 -13.55 -82.62 23.09
CA ASN A 8 -14.99 -82.96 22.95
C ASN A 8 -16.03 -81.89 22.56
N ALA A 9 -16.56 -82.08 21.35
CA ALA A 9 -17.77 -81.47 20.83
C ALA A 9 -19.06 -82.27 21.15
N HIS A 10 -20.19 -81.57 21.22
CA HIS A 10 -21.56 -82.03 20.90
C HIS A 10 -22.27 -80.87 20.18
N GLY A 11 -23.04 -81.00 19.09
CA GLY A 11 -23.17 -82.09 18.13
C GLY A 11 -24.62 -82.55 17.89
N LEU A 12 -25.25 -82.19 16.76
CA LEU A 12 -26.38 -82.93 16.16
C LEU A 12 -26.77 -82.45 14.72
N ARG A 13 -26.93 -83.41 13.79
CA ARG A 13 -27.98 -83.58 12.73
C ARG A 13 -28.43 -82.36 11.84
N SER A 14 -28.70 -82.50 10.52
CA SER A 14 -28.65 -83.68 9.64
C SER A 14 -28.84 -83.42 8.12
N ARG A 15 -28.09 -84.18 7.30
CA ARG A 15 -28.51 -84.95 6.08
C ARG A 15 -29.04 -84.27 4.79
N LEU A 16 -28.38 -84.67 3.67
CA LEU A 16 -28.92 -84.96 2.30
C LEU A 16 -29.38 -83.75 1.43
N ARG A 17 -29.27 -83.76 0.08
CA ARG A 17 -28.46 -84.54 -0.91
C ARG A 17 -28.62 -83.93 -2.33
N ARG A 18 -27.57 -84.00 -3.18
CA ARG A 18 -27.59 -83.94 -4.68
C ARG A 18 -28.02 -82.60 -5.35
N CYS A 19 -27.72 -82.30 -6.63
CA CYS A 19 -26.51 -82.54 -7.47
C CYS A 19 -26.63 -81.78 -8.81
N LEU A 20 -25.48 -81.31 -9.34
CA LEU A 20 -25.17 -80.97 -10.75
C LEU A 20 -25.87 -79.79 -11.49
N ALA A 21 -25.00 -78.96 -12.08
CA ALA A 21 -25.03 -78.39 -13.44
C ALA A 21 -26.19 -77.48 -13.91
N ALA A 22 -25.86 -76.21 -14.19
CA ALA A 22 -25.64 -75.74 -15.58
C ALA A 22 -24.88 -74.39 -15.62
N LEU A 23 -24.00 -74.20 -16.61
CA LEU A 23 -23.57 -72.85 -17.04
C LEU A 23 -24.43 -72.43 -18.25
N VAL A 24 -25.17 -71.32 -18.14
CA VAL A 24 -25.44 -70.38 -19.24
C VAL A 24 -25.53 -68.97 -18.65
N SER A 25 -25.00 -67.98 -19.37
CA SER A 25 -24.95 -66.58 -18.98
C SER A 25 -26.32 -65.98 -18.63
N ALA A 26 -26.50 -65.55 -17.38
CA ALA A 26 -27.47 -64.54 -17.01
C ALA A 26 -26.75 -63.19 -16.95
N ALA A 27 -27.27 -62.17 -17.65
CA ALA A 27 -26.65 -60.86 -17.69
C ALA A 27 -26.71 -60.19 -16.32
N VAL A 28 -25.56 -59.96 -15.70
CA VAL A 28 -25.48 -59.12 -14.49
C VAL A 28 -25.76 -57.68 -14.90
N LEU A 29 -26.97 -57.22 -14.58
CA LEU A 29 -27.28 -55.80 -14.47
C LEU A 29 -26.41 -55.20 -13.37
N LEU A 30 -25.20 -54.81 -13.74
CA LEU A 30 -24.44 -53.82 -12.99
C LEU A 30 -25.33 -52.57 -12.90
N PRO A 31 -25.66 -52.08 -11.70
CA PRO A 31 -26.02 -50.69 -11.58
C PRO A 31 -24.77 -49.91 -11.99
N LEU A 32 -24.76 -49.40 -13.22
CA LEU A 32 -23.81 -48.37 -13.61
C LEU A 32 -23.90 -47.29 -12.55
N ALA A 33 -22.77 -47.03 -11.88
CA ALA A 33 -22.68 -45.91 -10.97
C ALA A 33 -22.86 -44.65 -11.82
N ALA A 34 -24.09 -44.14 -11.86
CA ALA A 34 -24.38 -42.79 -12.29
C ALA A 34 -23.77 -41.84 -11.26
N CYS A 35 -22.45 -41.70 -11.33
CA CYS A 35 -21.85 -40.40 -11.17
C CYS A 35 -22.68 -39.46 -12.04
N SER A 36 -23.50 -38.61 -11.42
CA SER A 36 -23.94 -37.39 -12.09
C SER A 36 -22.66 -36.67 -12.49
N ASP A 37 -22.38 -36.61 -13.79
CA ASP A 37 -21.08 -36.17 -14.29
C ASP A 37 -20.67 -34.85 -13.63
N PHE A 38 -19.42 -34.81 -13.17
CA PHE A 38 -18.83 -33.57 -12.69
C PHE A 38 -18.57 -32.72 -13.93
N ASP A 39 -19.61 -32.00 -14.38
CA ASP A 39 -19.64 -31.28 -15.65
C ASP A 39 -18.57 -30.20 -15.66
N SER A 40 -17.43 -30.56 -16.25
CA SER A 40 -16.27 -29.71 -16.40
C SER A 40 -16.41 -28.72 -17.56
N SER A 41 -17.59 -28.65 -18.21
CA SER A 41 -17.84 -27.80 -19.38
C SER A 41 -18.46 -26.43 -19.07
N ASN A 42 -18.66 -26.06 -17.79
CA ASN A 42 -18.96 -24.66 -17.47
C ASN A 42 -18.45 -24.16 -16.08
N PRO A 43 -17.39 -23.31 -16.04
CA PRO A 43 -16.96 -22.61 -14.82
C PRO A 43 -17.96 -21.54 -14.33
N HIS A 44 -18.89 -21.11 -15.18
CA HIS A 44 -19.79 -19.99 -14.92
C HIS A 44 -21.22 -20.49 -14.74
N ASN A 45 -21.74 -20.42 -13.52
CA ASN A 45 -23.13 -20.74 -13.19
C ASN A 45 -24.09 -19.60 -13.64
N GLY A 46 -23.93 -19.12 -14.88
CA GLY A 46 -24.57 -17.93 -15.43
C GLY A 46 -24.09 -16.59 -14.85
N LYS A 47 -23.02 -16.58 -14.03
CA LYS A 47 -22.55 -15.43 -13.27
C LYS A 47 -21.14 -14.99 -13.62
N LEU A 48 -20.91 -13.69 -13.44
CA LEU A 48 -19.60 -13.04 -13.49
C LEU A 48 -18.78 -13.41 -12.24
N ASN A 49 -17.50 -13.74 -12.38
CA ASN A 49 -16.58 -13.88 -11.25
C ASN A 49 -15.80 -12.57 -11.07
N VAL A 50 -15.93 -11.93 -9.91
CA VAL A 50 -15.29 -10.65 -9.62
C VAL A 50 -14.32 -10.82 -8.46
N VAL A 51 -13.08 -10.40 -8.69
CA VAL A 51 -12.08 -10.26 -7.63
C VAL A 51 -11.95 -8.80 -7.23
N THR A 52 -11.74 -8.56 -5.95
CA THR A 52 -11.46 -7.25 -5.38
C THR A 52 -10.22 -7.36 -4.50
N THR A 53 -9.50 -6.27 -4.27
CA THR A 53 -8.32 -6.33 -3.38
C THR A 53 -8.73 -6.42 -1.92
N THR A 54 -9.54 -5.48 -1.42
CA THR A 54 -9.95 -5.40 0.01
C THR A 54 -11.40 -5.79 0.28
N GLY A 55 -11.72 -6.11 1.53
CA GLY A 55 -13.08 -6.39 2.00
C GLY A 55 -14.05 -5.21 1.81
N ILE A 56 -13.56 -3.96 1.87
CA ILE A 56 -14.35 -2.75 1.62
C ILE A 56 -14.83 -2.73 0.16
N LEU A 57 -13.91 -2.93 -0.79
CA LEU A 57 -14.26 -2.97 -2.21
C LEU A 57 -15.22 -4.13 -2.53
N LYS A 58 -15.02 -5.30 -1.91
CA LYS A 58 -15.94 -6.45 -2.00
C LYS A 58 -17.38 -6.08 -1.61
N ASP A 59 -17.61 -5.31 -0.54
CA ASP A 59 -18.97 -4.88 -0.16
C ASP A 59 -19.57 -3.89 -1.17
N LEU A 60 -18.82 -2.86 -1.58
CA LEU A 60 -19.27 -1.91 -2.60
C LEU A 60 -19.66 -2.61 -3.90
N VAL A 61 -18.79 -3.52 -4.38
CA VAL A 61 -19.01 -4.33 -5.58
C VAL A 61 -20.18 -5.30 -5.41
N SER A 62 -20.31 -5.97 -4.25
CA SER A 62 -21.44 -6.88 -3.98
C SER A 62 -22.80 -6.15 -3.98
N ASN A 63 -22.85 -4.91 -3.49
CA ASN A 63 -24.07 -4.13 -3.50
C ASN A 63 -24.51 -3.76 -4.92
N VAL A 64 -23.59 -3.43 -5.83
CA VAL A 64 -23.88 -3.17 -7.24
C VAL A 64 -24.17 -4.46 -8.01
N ALA A 65 -23.31 -5.47 -7.90
CA ALA A 65 -23.34 -6.68 -8.73
C ALA A 65 -24.46 -7.67 -8.35
N GLY A 66 -24.89 -7.66 -7.09
CA GLY A 66 -26.08 -8.39 -6.63
C GLY A 66 -26.02 -9.90 -6.89
N ASP A 67 -27.08 -10.45 -7.49
CA ASP A 67 -27.16 -11.87 -7.82
C ASP A 67 -26.39 -12.25 -9.10
N LYS A 68 -25.89 -11.29 -9.89
CA LYS A 68 -25.25 -11.54 -11.20
C LYS A 68 -23.76 -11.88 -11.11
N ALA A 69 -23.12 -11.60 -9.97
CA ALA A 69 -21.73 -11.92 -9.74
C ALA A 69 -21.49 -12.81 -8.52
N ASN A 70 -20.35 -13.48 -8.52
CA ASN A 70 -19.68 -14.01 -7.33
C ASN A 70 -18.52 -13.04 -7.01
N VAL A 71 -18.51 -12.42 -5.83
CA VAL A 71 -17.50 -11.40 -5.47
C VAL A 71 -16.60 -11.90 -4.34
N SER A 72 -15.29 -11.88 -4.55
CA SER A 72 -14.27 -12.25 -3.56
C SER A 72 -13.27 -11.12 -3.30
N ALA A 73 -12.62 -11.13 -2.14
CA ALA A 73 -11.51 -10.22 -1.81
C ALA A 73 -10.19 -11.01 -1.78
N ILE A 74 -9.08 -10.40 -2.20
CA ILE A 74 -7.73 -10.97 -2.07
C ILE A 74 -7.32 -10.91 -0.59
N VAL A 75 -7.23 -9.70 -0.04
CA VAL A 75 -6.99 -9.42 1.38
C VAL A 75 -8.24 -9.87 2.17
N PRO A 76 -8.12 -10.76 3.16
CA PRO A 76 -9.25 -11.15 4.00
C PRO A 76 -9.59 -10.07 5.03
N ASP A 77 -10.83 -10.10 5.53
CA ASP A 77 -11.27 -9.24 6.64
C ASP A 77 -10.33 -9.45 7.86
N ASN A 78 -10.03 -8.36 8.60
CA ASN A 78 -9.03 -8.26 9.67
C ASN A 78 -7.55 -8.46 9.22
N ALA A 79 -7.25 -8.58 7.92
CA ALA A 79 -5.89 -8.37 7.41
C ALA A 79 -5.66 -6.93 6.93
N ASP A 80 -4.38 -6.60 6.80
CA ASP A 80 -3.81 -5.28 6.50
C ASP A 80 -3.39 -5.26 5.01
N PRO A 81 -3.97 -4.39 4.15
CA PRO A 81 -3.70 -4.40 2.71
C PRO A 81 -2.29 -3.91 2.35
N HIS A 82 -1.68 -3.10 3.21
CA HIS A 82 -0.34 -2.54 3.02
C HIS A 82 0.76 -3.61 3.23
N SER A 83 0.42 -4.77 3.80
CA SER A 83 1.37 -5.84 4.17
C SER A 83 0.93 -7.26 3.76
N TYR A 84 -0.03 -7.43 2.85
CA TYR A 84 -0.66 -8.74 2.58
C TYR A 84 -0.13 -9.48 1.33
N GLU A 85 0.59 -10.58 1.58
CA GLU A 85 1.06 -11.55 0.57
C GLU A 85 -0.07 -12.51 0.08
N PRO A 86 -0.40 -12.53 -1.22
CA PRO A 86 -1.45 -13.40 -1.77
C PRO A 86 -1.12 -14.90 -1.74
N SER A 87 -1.86 -15.67 -0.93
CA SER A 87 -1.77 -17.15 -0.97
C SER A 87 -2.18 -17.73 -2.34
N LEU A 88 -1.64 -18.91 -2.70
CA LEU A 88 -1.95 -19.62 -3.96
C LEU A 88 -3.46 -19.83 -4.22
N ARG A 89 -4.30 -19.87 -3.17
CA ARG A 89 -5.77 -19.92 -3.35
C ARG A 89 -6.30 -18.62 -3.97
N LYS A 90 -5.80 -17.46 -3.53
CA LYS A 90 -6.16 -16.15 -4.07
C LYS A 90 -5.66 -15.99 -5.51
N ILE A 91 -4.44 -16.46 -5.80
CA ILE A 91 -3.91 -16.52 -7.17
C ILE A 91 -4.86 -17.28 -8.10
N ARG A 92 -5.32 -18.48 -7.68
CA ARG A 92 -6.31 -19.25 -8.43
C ARG A 92 -7.65 -18.50 -8.59
N ASP A 93 -8.10 -17.79 -7.55
CA ASP A 93 -9.34 -17.00 -7.62
C ASP A 93 -9.21 -15.82 -8.62
N ILE A 94 -8.01 -15.23 -8.78
CA ILE A 94 -7.66 -14.24 -9.83
C ILE A 94 -7.72 -14.86 -11.23
N VAL A 95 -7.14 -16.06 -11.45
CA VAL A 95 -7.14 -16.74 -12.76
C VAL A 95 -8.55 -16.95 -13.34
N TYR A 96 -9.54 -17.16 -12.47
CA TYR A 96 -10.95 -17.34 -12.86
C TYR A 96 -11.80 -16.06 -12.84
N ALA A 97 -11.20 -14.89 -12.58
CA ALA A 97 -11.89 -13.61 -12.57
C ALA A 97 -12.22 -13.12 -13.99
N ASP A 98 -13.42 -12.56 -14.17
CA ASP A 98 -13.88 -11.88 -15.38
C ASP A 98 -13.70 -10.35 -15.30
N VAL A 99 -13.43 -9.82 -14.09
CA VAL A 99 -12.97 -8.45 -13.79
C VAL A 99 -12.33 -8.41 -12.41
N ALA A 100 -11.30 -7.57 -12.25
CA ALA A 100 -10.72 -7.21 -10.96
C ALA A 100 -10.96 -5.73 -10.61
N PHE A 101 -11.10 -5.45 -9.31
CA PHE A 101 -11.13 -4.09 -8.77
C PHE A 101 -10.08 -3.92 -7.68
N SER A 102 -9.10 -3.06 -7.95
CA SER A 102 -8.12 -2.55 -6.99
C SER A 102 -8.57 -1.18 -6.45
N ASN A 103 -8.05 -0.74 -5.30
CA ASN A 103 -8.09 0.67 -4.93
C ASN A 103 -7.05 1.42 -5.77
N TYR A 104 -5.84 0.85 -5.85
CA TYR A 104 -4.64 1.46 -6.39
C TYR A 104 -4.24 2.71 -5.58
N MET A 105 -3.44 3.60 -6.16
CA MET A 105 -2.70 4.67 -5.43
C MET A 105 -1.78 4.11 -4.33
N LEU A 106 -1.20 2.93 -4.57
CA LEU A 106 -0.26 2.25 -3.65
C LEU A 106 -0.83 1.98 -2.24
N LEU A 107 -2.15 1.74 -2.14
CA LEU A 107 -2.75 1.10 -0.96
C LEU A 107 -2.28 -0.35 -0.81
N GLU A 108 -2.37 -1.10 -1.91
CA GLU A 108 -2.04 -2.51 -1.92
C GLU A 108 -0.53 -2.72 -1.97
N GLU A 109 -0.04 -3.62 -1.11
CA GLU A 109 1.31 -4.16 -1.23
C GLU A 109 1.54 -4.67 -2.68
N HIS A 110 2.71 -4.38 -3.24
CA HIS A 110 2.97 -4.48 -4.68
C HIS A 110 2.90 -5.93 -5.21
N SER A 111 3.07 -6.96 -4.37
CA SER A 111 2.80 -8.36 -4.74
C SER A 111 1.33 -8.59 -5.13
N ILE A 112 0.38 -7.84 -4.57
CA ILE A 112 -1.05 -7.92 -4.93
C ILE A 112 -1.26 -7.41 -6.36
N ILE A 113 -0.63 -6.30 -6.71
CA ILE A 113 -0.72 -5.71 -8.06
C ILE A 113 -0.01 -6.59 -9.10
N LYS A 114 1.16 -7.14 -8.76
CA LYS A 114 1.85 -8.16 -9.59
C LYS A 114 1.02 -9.44 -9.72
N ALA A 115 0.38 -9.90 -8.65
CA ALA A 115 -0.47 -11.09 -8.67
C ALA A 115 -1.70 -10.92 -9.55
N LEU A 116 -2.33 -9.72 -9.57
CA LEU A 116 -3.38 -9.39 -10.53
C LEU A 116 -2.84 -9.45 -11.96
N ASP A 117 -1.82 -8.65 -12.28
CA ASP A 117 -1.34 -8.51 -13.65
C ASP A 117 -0.77 -9.81 -14.27
N ALA A 118 -0.08 -10.63 -13.46
CA ALA A 118 0.51 -11.88 -13.94
C ALA A 118 -0.49 -13.04 -14.11
N ASN A 119 -1.69 -12.96 -13.52
CA ASN A 119 -2.63 -14.08 -13.46
C ASN A 119 -4.02 -13.79 -14.06
N LEU A 120 -4.39 -12.52 -14.28
CA LEU A 120 -5.61 -12.19 -15.01
C LEU A 120 -5.51 -12.66 -16.47
N ARG A 121 -6.61 -13.20 -17.00
CA ARG A 121 -6.68 -13.67 -18.39
C ARG A 121 -6.58 -12.48 -19.35
N PRO A 122 -5.88 -12.57 -20.51
CA PRO A 122 -5.76 -11.46 -21.45
C PRO A 122 -7.11 -10.85 -21.85
N GLY A 123 -7.25 -9.54 -21.68
CA GLY A 123 -8.50 -8.80 -21.93
C GLY A 123 -9.46 -8.69 -20.74
N VAL A 124 -9.20 -9.37 -19.62
CA VAL A 124 -9.89 -9.11 -18.35
C VAL A 124 -9.39 -7.79 -17.75
N PRO A 125 -10.26 -6.83 -17.41
CA PRO A 125 -9.83 -5.56 -16.84
C PRO A 125 -9.49 -5.68 -15.35
N ASP A 126 -8.35 -5.11 -14.94
CA ASP A 126 -8.14 -4.57 -13.59
C ASP A 126 -8.56 -3.10 -13.56
N VAL A 127 -9.31 -2.70 -12.54
CA VAL A 127 -9.86 -1.36 -12.38
C VAL A 127 -9.40 -0.78 -11.06
N GLY A 128 -8.47 0.18 -11.11
CA GLY A 128 -8.04 0.94 -9.93
C GLY A 128 -9.08 2.03 -9.63
N LEU A 129 -9.83 1.85 -8.56
CA LEU A 129 -11.01 2.66 -8.26
C LEU A 129 -10.69 4.07 -7.80
N ALA A 130 -9.58 4.31 -7.08
CA ALA A 130 -9.21 5.65 -6.62
C ALA A 130 -9.08 6.61 -7.82
N GLU A 131 -8.16 6.28 -8.74
CA GLU A 131 -7.97 6.97 -10.02
C GLU A 131 -9.26 7.01 -10.86
N SER A 132 -9.89 5.85 -11.09
CA SER A 132 -11.05 5.72 -11.99
C SER A 132 -12.28 6.49 -11.50
N SER A 133 -12.38 6.81 -10.21
CA SER A 133 -13.53 7.49 -9.60
C SER A 133 -13.53 9.01 -9.74
N VAL A 134 -12.41 9.64 -10.11
CA VAL A 134 -12.32 11.09 -10.34
C VAL A 134 -13.28 11.55 -11.44
N LYS A 135 -13.58 10.70 -12.44
CA LYS A 135 -14.61 10.96 -13.47
C LYS A 135 -16.01 11.20 -12.90
N HIS A 136 -16.29 10.66 -11.71
CA HIS A 136 -17.55 10.77 -10.97
C HIS A 136 -17.40 11.72 -9.77
N ALA A 137 -16.47 12.68 -9.88
CA ALA A 137 -16.20 13.72 -8.89
C ALA A 137 -15.80 13.19 -7.49
N ALA A 138 -15.01 12.11 -7.45
CA ALA A 138 -14.25 11.79 -6.24
C ALA A 138 -13.24 12.91 -5.93
N GLU A 139 -13.21 13.33 -4.67
CA GLU A 139 -12.22 14.26 -4.12
C GLU A 139 -10.93 13.49 -3.82
N VAL A 140 -9.77 13.99 -4.25
CA VAL A 140 -8.45 13.44 -3.93
C VAL A 140 -7.67 14.38 -3.03
N ILE A 141 -6.99 13.84 -2.03
CA ILE A 141 -6.05 14.55 -1.16
C ILE A 141 -4.63 14.19 -1.64
N PRO A 142 -3.80 15.16 -2.06
CA PRO A 142 -2.39 14.89 -2.31
C PRO A 142 -1.67 14.62 -0.98
N LEU A 143 -0.69 13.72 -0.96
CA LEU A 143 0.15 13.50 0.23
C LEU A 143 1.13 14.67 0.39
N VAL A 144 0.68 15.72 1.08
CA VAL A 144 1.48 16.92 1.37
C VAL A 144 2.53 16.61 2.44
N GLU A 145 3.75 16.33 2.00
CA GLU A 145 4.93 16.27 2.86
C GLU A 145 5.36 17.70 3.25
N ASP A 146 4.63 18.32 4.18
CA ASP A 146 4.92 19.64 4.77
C ASP A 146 6.15 19.58 5.69
N VAL A 147 7.33 19.73 5.09
CA VAL A 147 8.65 19.66 5.76
C VAL A 147 9.26 21.04 6.03
N SER A 148 8.70 21.69 7.06
CA SER A 148 9.27 22.82 7.83
C SER A 148 10.59 22.47 8.57
N LEU A 149 11.55 21.88 7.87
CA LEU A 149 12.88 21.52 8.36
C LEU A 149 13.97 22.34 7.65
N ASP A 150 15.08 22.52 8.37
CA ASP A 150 16.22 23.33 7.96
C ASP A 150 16.97 22.83 6.69
N THR A 151 16.66 21.64 6.17
CA THR A 151 17.42 20.99 5.09
C THR A 151 16.50 20.23 4.15
N VAL A 152 16.77 20.30 2.83
CA VAL A 152 16.04 19.57 1.80
C VAL A 152 15.81 18.09 2.13
N TRP A 153 14.55 17.65 2.01
CA TRP A 153 14.15 16.24 2.03
C TRP A 153 14.32 15.68 0.62
N LEU A 154 15.31 14.79 0.43
CA LEU A 154 15.71 14.31 -0.88
C LEU A 154 15.28 12.87 -1.16
N GLY A 155 14.36 12.72 -2.12
CA GLY A 155 13.83 11.45 -2.56
C GLY A 155 14.30 10.96 -3.93
N LEU A 156 13.80 9.79 -4.30
CA LEU A 156 13.82 9.23 -5.64
C LEU A 156 12.39 8.87 -6.06
N ALA A 157 12.03 9.20 -7.30
CA ALA A 157 10.68 9.02 -7.81
C ALA A 157 10.61 8.42 -9.22
N VAL A 158 9.41 8.01 -9.61
CA VAL A 158 9.01 7.63 -10.97
C VAL A 158 7.77 8.46 -11.33
N GLN A 159 7.72 9.03 -12.54
CA GLN A 159 6.53 9.74 -13.01
C GLN A 159 6.16 9.36 -14.44
N GLY A 160 4.86 9.34 -14.72
CA GLY A 160 4.29 8.86 -15.96
C GLY A 160 3.96 7.37 -15.91
N ALA A 161 2.84 6.98 -16.50
CA ALA A 161 2.40 5.59 -16.57
C ALA A 161 3.28 4.74 -17.48
N GLY A 162 4.05 5.36 -18.40
CA GLY A 162 5.03 4.65 -19.23
C GLY A 162 4.43 3.73 -20.30
N GLU A 163 3.15 3.92 -20.66
CA GLU A 163 2.41 3.08 -21.63
C GLU A 163 3.15 2.88 -22.95
N GLN A 164 3.92 3.89 -23.40
CA GLN A 164 4.74 3.84 -24.62
C GLN A 164 5.82 2.74 -24.61
N TYR A 165 6.20 2.24 -23.44
CA TYR A 165 7.12 1.12 -23.25
C TYR A 165 6.41 -0.21 -22.95
N GLY A 166 5.07 -0.23 -23.00
CA GLY A 166 4.25 -1.35 -22.54
C GLY A 166 4.25 -1.52 -21.02
N ALA A 167 4.65 -0.49 -20.26
CA ALA A 167 4.62 -0.52 -18.80
C ALA A 167 3.19 -0.67 -18.28
N LYS A 168 3.08 -1.17 -17.05
CA LYS A 168 1.84 -1.36 -16.32
C LYS A 168 2.04 -1.02 -14.85
N ARG A 169 0.95 -1.01 -14.08
CA ARG A 169 0.95 -0.83 -12.61
C ARG A 169 1.78 -1.87 -11.83
N SER A 170 2.07 -3.02 -12.44
CA SER A 170 2.94 -4.09 -11.91
C SER A 170 4.42 -3.93 -12.25
N SER A 171 4.77 -2.96 -13.10
CA SER A 171 6.12 -2.74 -13.60
C SER A 171 6.98 -1.96 -12.60
N GLU A 172 8.28 -2.25 -12.60
CA GLU A 172 9.28 -1.60 -11.73
C GLU A 172 10.26 -0.76 -12.54
N VAL A 173 10.67 0.39 -12.01
CA VAL A 173 11.87 1.10 -12.44
C VAL A 173 13.00 0.84 -11.44
N GLU A 174 14.08 0.23 -11.90
CA GLU A 174 15.34 0.13 -11.16
C GLU A 174 16.19 1.39 -11.41
N LEU A 175 16.42 2.18 -10.36
CA LEU A 175 17.40 3.25 -10.32
C LEU A 175 18.71 2.70 -9.75
N THR A 176 19.70 2.41 -10.59
CA THR A 176 21.00 1.83 -10.20
C THR A 176 22.09 2.90 -10.16
N ALA A 177 22.92 2.93 -9.12
CA ALA A 177 24.13 3.75 -9.09
C ALA A 177 25.23 3.15 -9.97
N THR A 178 25.96 4.01 -10.71
CA THR A 178 26.93 3.58 -11.74
C THR A 178 28.34 4.11 -11.55
N GLY A 179 28.57 4.95 -10.55
CA GLY A 179 29.86 5.58 -10.28
C GLY A 179 29.72 6.86 -9.48
N MET A 180 30.79 7.25 -8.77
CA MET A 180 30.83 8.47 -7.97
C MET A 180 32.18 9.17 -8.12
N GLN A 181 32.16 10.50 -8.10
CA GLN A 181 33.33 11.34 -7.88
C GLN A 181 33.11 12.18 -6.62
N GLY A 182 34.08 12.26 -5.71
CA GLY A 182 33.95 13.02 -4.47
C GLY A 182 35.21 12.99 -3.59
N PRO A 183 35.26 13.81 -2.52
CA PRO A 183 36.38 13.87 -1.57
C PRO A 183 36.42 12.67 -0.60
N GLY A 184 35.27 12.04 -0.35
CA GLY A 184 35.07 10.91 0.56
C GLY A 184 34.02 9.96 0.03
N GLN A 185 33.43 9.17 0.91
CA GLN A 185 32.32 8.27 0.59
C GLN A 185 30.98 9.02 0.59
N LEU A 186 30.04 8.50 -0.18
CA LEU A 186 28.60 8.74 -0.21
C LEU A 186 27.87 7.42 0.11
N THR A 187 26.79 7.50 0.86
CA THR A 187 25.84 6.40 1.07
C THR A 187 24.41 6.90 0.97
N ALA A 188 23.51 6.11 0.38
CA ALA A 188 22.06 6.30 0.50
C ALA A 188 21.42 5.06 1.13
N TYR A 189 20.56 5.25 2.13
CA TYR A 189 19.95 4.17 2.91
C TYR A 189 18.57 4.56 3.45
N GLN A 190 17.77 3.58 3.86
CA GLN A 190 16.65 3.79 4.78
C GLN A 190 16.91 3.10 6.10
N THR A 191 16.66 3.82 7.18
CA THR A 191 16.43 3.24 8.50
C THR A 191 14.97 2.79 8.55
N GLY A 192 14.76 1.48 8.58
CA GLY A 192 13.52 0.89 9.07
C GLY A 192 13.33 1.26 10.54
N SER A 193 12.08 1.34 10.99
CA SER A 193 11.74 2.03 12.24
C SER A 193 12.33 1.41 13.52
N PHE A 194 12.91 0.20 13.42
CA PHE A 194 13.54 -0.53 14.54
C PHE A 194 15.06 -0.35 14.58
N GLY A 195 15.62 0.46 13.67
CA GLY A 195 17.05 0.57 13.49
C GLY A 195 17.62 -0.53 12.60
N ASP A 196 16.77 -1.35 11.97
CA ASP A 196 17.14 -2.10 10.78
C ASP A 196 17.48 -1.12 9.65
N VAL A 197 18.48 -1.44 8.82
CA VAL A 197 18.96 -0.52 7.79
C VAL A 197 19.07 -1.21 6.44
N SER A 198 18.31 -0.71 5.47
CA SER A 198 18.45 -1.05 4.06
C SER A 198 19.35 -0.02 3.37
N VAL A 199 20.59 -0.43 3.08
CA VAL A 199 21.53 0.38 2.31
C VAL A 199 21.25 0.17 0.82
N TYR A 200 20.98 1.25 0.08
CA TYR A 200 20.60 1.22 -1.34
C TYR A 200 21.72 1.64 -2.28
N PHE A 201 22.57 2.59 -1.88
CA PHE A 201 23.79 2.94 -2.60
C PHE A 201 24.96 3.01 -1.61
N ASN A 202 26.05 2.29 -1.88
CA ASN A 202 27.29 2.41 -1.12
C ASN A 202 28.49 2.60 -2.05
N SER A 203 29.31 3.61 -1.75
CA SER A 203 30.53 3.91 -2.50
C SER A 203 31.81 3.36 -1.84
N ALA A 204 31.69 2.74 -0.67
CA ALA A 204 32.82 2.23 0.12
C ALA A 204 33.29 0.84 -0.31
N ASP A 205 32.35 -0.03 -0.67
CA ASP A 205 32.51 -1.34 -1.32
C ASP A 205 32.49 -1.22 -2.85
N GLY A 206 31.68 -0.28 -3.37
CA GLY A 206 31.65 0.13 -4.77
C GLY A 206 30.49 -0.52 -5.54
N PHE A 207 29.93 0.25 -6.47
CA PHE A 207 28.62 -0.03 -7.04
C PHE A 207 28.55 -1.34 -7.86
N ASP A 208 27.69 -2.27 -7.44
CA ASP A 208 27.33 -3.47 -8.20
C ASP A 208 25.81 -3.59 -8.46
N GLY A 209 25.32 -4.78 -8.82
CA GLY A 209 23.89 -5.01 -9.09
C GLY A 209 22.95 -4.89 -7.88
N LYS A 210 23.51 -4.74 -6.67
CA LYS A 210 22.77 -4.45 -5.42
C LYS A 210 22.53 -2.96 -5.20
N ASP A 211 23.33 -2.08 -5.79
CA ASP A 211 23.28 -0.63 -5.58
C ASP A 211 22.13 0.03 -6.36
N LYS A 212 20.91 -0.32 -5.98
CA LYS A 212 19.69 0.09 -6.66
C LYS A 212 18.52 0.31 -5.71
N VAL A 213 17.64 1.23 -6.11
CA VAL A 213 16.26 1.31 -5.62
C VAL A 213 15.33 0.79 -6.71
N SER A 214 14.38 -0.08 -6.36
CA SER A 214 13.25 -0.44 -7.22
C SER A 214 12.02 0.36 -6.79
N LEU A 215 11.33 1.00 -7.73
CA LEU A 215 10.07 1.71 -7.49
C LEU A 215 9.00 1.25 -8.49
N PRO A 216 7.73 1.10 -8.09
CA PRO A 216 6.61 1.01 -9.01
C PRO A 216 6.49 2.24 -9.92
N THR A 217 5.68 2.15 -10.98
CA THR A 217 5.20 3.32 -11.73
C THR A 217 4.50 4.32 -10.79
N GLU A 218 4.76 5.61 -10.98
CA GLU A 218 4.09 6.71 -10.24
C GLU A 218 4.30 6.70 -8.71
N ALA A 219 5.40 6.10 -8.26
CA ALA A 219 5.81 6.02 -6.86
C ALA A 219 7.04 6.87 -6.53
N HIS A 220 7.18 7.29 -5.27
CA HIS A 220 8.42 7.86 -4.73
C HIS A 220 8.82 7.26 -3.38
N THR A 221 10.06 7.51 -2.97
CA THR A 221 10.61 7.03 -1.69
C THR A 221 11.72 7.94 -1.16
N HIS A 222 11.75 8.13 0.17
CA HIS A 222 12.67 9.05 0.85
C HIS A 222 13.85 8.32 1.49
N LEU A 223 15.06 8.82 1.20
CA LEU A 223 16.32 8.20 1.60
C LEU A 223 17.10 9.11 2.55
N SER A 224 17.86 8.50 3.46
CA SER A 224 18.90 9.15 4.24
C SER A 224 20.20 9.15 3.42
N TRP A 225 20.82 10.32 3.21
CA TRP A 225 22.01 10.51 2.38
C TRP A 225 23.21 10.95 3.22
N GLY A 226 24.18 10.05 3.41
CA GLY A 226 25.41 10.28 4.19
C GLY A 226 26.63 10.61 3.32
N PHE A 227 27.46 11.57 3.74
CA PHE A 227 28.69 11.99 3.06
C PHE A 227 29.83 12.20 4.07
N SER A 228 30.92 11.44 3.94
CA SER A 228 31.97 11.41 4.98
C SER A 228 32.99 12.55 4.96
N LYS A 229 32.94 13.48 3.99
CA LYS A 229 33.81 14.68 3.93
C LYS A 229 33.13 15.87 3.24
N PRO A 230 33.52 17.12 3.54
CA PRO A 230 33.05 18.28 2.78
C PRO A 230 33.70 18.36 1.38
N GLY A 231 32.95 18.86 0.40
CA GLY A 231 33.36 19.10 -0.98
C GLY A 231 32.22 18.93 -1.97
N VAL A 232 32.55 18.77 -3.26
CA VAL A 232 31.56 18.52 -4.31
C VAL A 232 31.53 17.02 -4.63
N TYR A 233 30.36 16.42 -4.54
CA TYR A 233 30.12 15.04 -4.98
C TYR A 233 29.33 15.01 -6.29
N LYS A 234 29.57 13.98 -7.09
CA LYS A 234 28.81 13.64 -8.29
C LYS A 234 28.47 12.16 -8.26
N LEU A 235 27.18 11.81 -8.23
CA LEU A 235 26.69 10.42 -8.25
C LEU A 235 26.03 10.15 -9.60
N GLY A 236 26.58 9.21 -10.37
CA GLY A 236 25.98 8.72 -11.61
C GLY A 236 24.87 7.71 -11.31
N LEU A 237 23.70 7.90 -11.91
CA LEU A 237 22.57 6.97 -11.83
C LEU A 237 22.14 6.53 -13.24
N LYS A 238 21.60 5.32 -13.35
CA LYS A 238 20.94 4.77 -14.55
C LYS A 238 19.58 4.21 -14.19
N ALA A 239 18.56 4.56 -14.96
CA ALA A 239 17.20 4.01 -14.83
C ALA A 239 16.94 2.89 -15.84
N ARG A 240 16.28 1.81 -15.39
CA ARG A 240 15.77 0.74 -16.24
C ARG A 240 14.36 0.32 -15.83
N LEU A 241 13.44 0.29 -16.79
CA LEU A 241 12.11 -0.28 -16.63
C LEU A 241 12.16 -1.80 -16.81
N LYS A 242 11.60 -2.55 -15.86
CA LYS A 242 11.12 -3.92 -15.99
C LYS A 242 9.62 -3.90 -16.22
N VAL A 243 9.18 -4.29 -17.41
CA VAL A 243 7.74 -4.39 -17.72
C VAL A 243 7.11 -5.55 -16.94
N SER A 244 7.80 -6.68 -16.88
CA SER A 244 7.50 -7.86 -16.05
C SER A 244 8.81 -8.61 -15.75
N ASP A 245 8.77 -9.61 -14.87
CA ASP A 245 9.98 -10.33 -14.41
C ASP A 245 10.71 -11.10 -15.53
N ASP A 246 9.98 -11.59 -16.54
CA ASP A 246 10.53 -12.28 -17.73
C ASP A 246 11.01 -11.30 -18.84
N ALA A 247 10.70 -10.00 -18.74
CA ALA A 247 10.94 -9.04 -19.81
C ALA A 247 12.36 -8.44 -19.74
N PRO A 248 13.10 -8.34 -20.87
CA PRO A 248 14.38 -7.64 -20.92
C PRO A 248 14.27 -6.17 -20.47
N PRO A 249 15.05 -5.69 -19.49
CA PRO A 249 14.90 -4.33 -18.96
C PRO A 249 15.22 -3.22 -19.96
N ILE A 250 14.25 -2.32 -20.17
CA ILE A 250 14.34 -1.17 -21.07
C ILE A 250 15.12 -0.06 -20.37
N THR A 251 16.19 0.49 -20.98
CA THR A 251 16.94 1.62 -20.39
C THR A 251 16.17 2.92 -20.61
N LEU A 252 15.74 3.57 -19.53
CA LEU A 252 15.01 4.85 -19.56
C LEU A 252 15.97 6.07 -19.64
N GLY A 253 17.21 5.91 -19.15
CA GLY A 253 18.25 6.93 -19.28
C GLY A 253 19.34 6.83 -18.21
N SER A 254 20.21 7.83 -18.17
CA SER A 254 21.19 8.04 -17.10
C SER A 254 21.32 9.53 -16.76
N THR A 255 21.80 9.83 -15.56
CA THR A 255 21.97 11.20 -15.07
C THR A 255 23.15 11.30 -14.09
N THR A 256 23.42 12.49 -13.58
CA THR A 256 24.37 12.72 -12.49
C THR A 256 23.78 13.69 -11.48
N MET A 257 23.57 13.22 -10.25
CA MET A 257 23.26 14.10 -9.11
C MET A 257 24.53 14.84 -8.69
N VAL A 258 24.39 16.11 -8.29
CA VAL A 258 25.51 16.93 -7.81
C VAL A 258 25.18 17.46 -6.42
N PHE A 259 26.06 17.22 -5.47
CA PHE A 259 25.91 17.67 -4.08
C PHE A 259 27.05 18.63 -3.70
N ALA A 260 26.70 19.70 -3.00
CA ALA A 260 27.62 20.65 -2.38
C ALA A 260 27.60 20.42 -0.86
N VAL A 261 28.55 19.61 -0.38
CA VAL A 261 28.62 19.14 1.01
C VAL A 261 29.54 20.03 1.84
N GLY A 262 29.02 20.71 2.85
CA GLY A 262 29.78 21.61 3.74
C GLY A 262 30.46 22.82 3.05
N VAL A 263 30.18 23.04 1.76
CA VAL A 263 30.76 24.08 0.90
C VAL A 263 29.67 24.98 0.32
N ASN A 264 30.02 26.19 -0.12
CA ASN A 264 29.05 27.15 -0.65
C ASN A 264 28.41 26.65 -1.97
N SER A 265 27.17 26.15 -1.88
CA SER A 265 26.36 25.63 -2.98
C SER A 265 26.26 26.61 -4.16
N GLN A 266 26.00 27.88 -3.90
CA GLN A 266 25.80 28.91 -4.92
C GLN A 266 27.07 29.13 -5.77
N THR A 267 28.26 29.00 -5.17
CA THR A 267 29.54 29.01 -5.89
C THR A 267 29.74 27.74 -6.73
N VAL A 268 29.29 26.58 -6.24
CA VAL A 268 29.32 25.31 -7.00
C VAL A 268 28.36 25.38 -8.19
N ALA A 269 27.12 25.83 -7.98
CA ALA A 269 26.10 26.00 -9.00
C ALA A 269 26.58 26.96 -10.10
N LYS A 270 27.06 28.16 -9.72
CA LYS A 270 27.64 29.14 -10.65
C LYS A 270 28.84 28.60 -11.44
N LYS A 271 29.66 27.74 -10.85
CA LYS A 271 30.81 27.09 -11.52
C LYS A 271 30.37 26.01 -12.53
N LEU A 272 29.23 25.37 -12.30
CA LEU A 272 28.69 24.31 -13.16
C LEU A 272 27.69 24.82 -14.20
N GLY A 273 27.20 26.05 -14.05
CA GLY A 273 26.11 26.60 -14.88
C GLY A 273 24.71 26.21 -14.41
N ALA A 274 24.58 25.64 -13.21
CA ALA A 274 23.29 25.28 -12.62
C ALA A 274 22.50 26.53 -12.20
N THR A 275 21.17 26.47 -12.35
CA THR A 275 20.24 27.59 -12.13
C THR A 275 19.41 27.47 -10.86
N LYS A 276 19.32 26.27 -10.26
CA LYS A 276 18.66 26.02 -8.96
C LYS A 276 19.64 25.35 -8.00
N VAL A 277 19.64 25.82 -6.75
CA VAL A 277 20.11 25.03 -5.61
C VAL A 277 18.88 24.43 -4.91
N LEU A 278 18.97 23.18 -4.46
CA LEU A 278 17.99 22.56 -3.57
C LEU A 278 18.58 22.53 -2.16
N ASP A 279 18.07 23.41 -1.31
CA ASP A 279 18.57 23.76 0.02
C ASP A 279 17.54 23.48 1.13
N GLU A 280 16.26 23.71 0.85
CA GLU A 280 15.10 23.54 1.75
C GLU A 280 13.93 22.82 1.05
N GLY A 281 12.89 22.47 1.82
CA GLY A 281 11.66 21.84 1.32
C GLY A 281 11.81 20.38 0.87
N HIS A 282 10.81 19.87 0.16
CA HIS A 282 10.77 18.50 -0.37
C HIS A 282 11.12 18.47 -1.87
N ALA A 283 12.02 17.55 -2.28
CA ALA A 283 12.34 17.30 -3.68
C ALA A 283 12.77 15.85 -3.98
N ASP A 284 12.27 15.26 -5.08
CA ASP A 284 12.81 14.01 -5.64
C ASP A 284 13.67 14.27 -6.87
N LEU A 285 14.65 13.38 -7.09
CA LEU A 285 15.06 13.06 -8.45
C LEU A 285 14.11 12.00 -9.04
N ALA A 286 13.23 12.42 -9.95
CA ALA A 286 12.32 11.55 -10.66
C ALA A 286 12.92 10.99 -11.95
N VAL A 287 12.56 9.75 -12.29
CA VAL A 287 12.62 9.20 -13.65
C VAL A 287 11.34 9.61 -14.39
N ASP A 288 11.47 10.25 -15.55
CA ASP A 288 10.32 10.65 -16.38
C ASP A 288 10.07 9.58 -17.44
N MET A 289 9.03 8.75 -17.25
CA MET A 289 8.70 7.64 -18.15
C MET A 289 8.01 8.07 -19.43
N ASP A 290 7.44 9.28 -19.47
CA ASP A 290 6.71 9.78 -20.64
C ASP A 290 7.63 10.57 -21.59
N LYS A 291 8.63 11.28 -21.05
CA LYS A 291 9.64 12.02 -21.82
C LYS A 291 10.97 11.28 -21.98
N GLY A 292 11.22 10.27 -21.14
CA GLY A 292 12.51 9.62 -20.99
C GLY A 292 13.50 10.42 -20.15
N GLY A 293 14.47 9.72 -19.55
CA GLY A 293 15.51 10.33 -18.72
C GLY A 293 15.05 10.68 -17.30
N PHE A 294 15.53 11.81 -16.80
CA PHE A 294 15.44 12.21 -15.39
C PHE A 294 15.11 13.70 -15.24
N ILE A 295 14.41 14.05 -14.17
CA ILE A 295 14.01 15.42 -13.82
C ILE A 295 13.95 15.56 -12.30
N TYR A 296 14.38 16.69 -11.74
CA TYR A 296 14.04 17.00 -10.35
C TYR A 296 12.62 17.58 -10.31
N ARG A 297 11.82 17.08 -9.36
CA ARG A 297 10.57 17.69 -8.91
C ARG A 297 10.84 18.29 -7.52
N ALA A 298 10.34 19.49 -7.25
CA ALA A 298 10.44 20.11 -5.93
C ALA A 298 9.11 20.79 -5.57
N ASP A 299 8.65 20.59 -4.34
CA ASP A 299 7.40 21.16 -3.85
C ASP A 299 7.56 22.68 -3.68
N ASN A 300 6.57 23.45 -4.17
CA ASN A 300 6.56 24.90 -4.04
C ASN A 300 5.59 25.32 -2.93
N GLU A 301 6.10 25.40 -1.71
CA GLU A 301 5.33 25.77 -0.50
C GLU A 301 4.53 27.08 -0.64
N GLN A 302 5.01 28.04 -1.43
CA GLN A 302 4.33 29.32 -1.64
C GLN A 302 3.10 29.25 -2.56
N LYS A 303 2.97 28.17 -3.34
CA LYS A 303 1.85 27.92 -4.27
C LYS A 303 1.00 26.72 -3.87
N SER A 304 1.59 25.76 -3.16
CA SER A 304 0.89 24.58 -2.62
C SER A 304 -0.20 24.97 -1.64
N SER A 305 -1.19 24.09 -1.50
CA SER A 305 -2.34 24.25 -0.62
C SER A 305 -2.77 22.89 -0.06
N ALA A 306 -3.57 22.89 1.00
CA ALA A 306 -4.07 21.67 1.66
C ALA A 306 -4.91 20.73 0.75
N THR A 307 -5.19 21.12 -0.50
CA THR A 307 -5.89 20.31 -1.51
C THR A 307 -5.17 20.25 -2.85
N HIS A 308 -3.97 20.81 -2.98
CA HIS A 308 -3.20 20.80 -4.23
C HIS A 308 -1.71 21.06 -3.96
N LEU A 309 -0.86 20.06 -4.20
CA LEU A 309 0.58 20.25 -4.32
C LEU A 309 0.89 20.91 -5.66
N GLN A 310 1.63 22.02 -5.64
CA GLN A 310 2.25 22.55 -6.86
C GLN A 310 3.75 22.34 -6.81
N ARG A 311 4.30 21.78 -7.89
CA ARG A 311 5.74 21.48 -8.03
C ARG A 311 6.39 22.33 -9.11
N ASP A 312 7.61 22.78 -8.84
CA ASP A 312 8.51 23.29 -9.86
C ASP A 312 9.45 22.16 -10.32
N TYR A 313 9.85 22.19 -11.60
CA TYR A 313 10.59 21.10 -12.25
C TYR A 313 11.89 21.60 -12.88
N TYR A 314 12.98 20.83 -12.71
CA TYR A 314 14.32 21.23 -13.15
C TYR A 314 15.06 20.06 -13.82
N ALA A 315 15.77 20.31 -14.92
CA ALA A 315 16.62 19.28 -15.52
C ALA A 315 17.84 19.01 -14.61
N PRO A 316 18.31 17.76 -14.44
CA PRO A 316 19.33 17.44 -13.42
C PRO A 316 20.68 18.14 -13.60
N LYS A 317 21.03 18.52 -14.84
CA LYS A 317 22.23 19.32 -15.15
C LYS A 317 22.17 20.75 -14.58
N ASP A 318 20.97 21.26 -14.30
CA ASP A 318 20.73 22.65 -13.88
C ASP A 318 20.53 22.76 -12.35
N VAL A 319 20.77 21.69 -11.60
CA VAL A 319 20.53 21.56 -10.16
C VAL A 319 21.81 21.22 -9.40
N VAL A 320 21.97 21.81 -8.21
CA VAL A 320 22.91 21.36 -7.18
C VAL A 320 22.14 21.19 -5.86
N VAL A 321 22.27 20.03 -5.22
CA VAL A 321 21.74 19.79 -3.86
C VAL A 321 22.73 20.37 -2.84
N GLU A 322 22.28 21.19 -1.89
CA GLU A 322 23.08 21.60 -0.74
C GLU A 322 23.00 20.56 0.38
N VAL A 323 24.14 20.22 0.98
CA VAL A 323 24.21 19.49 2.25
C VAL A 323 24.97 20.38 3.24
N PRO A 324 24.26 21.23 4.01
CA PRO A 324 24.88 22.33 4.74
C PRO A 324 25.65 21.86 5.98
N ASN A 325 26.48 22.74 6.55
CA ASN A 325 27.23 22.44 7.78
C ASN A 325 26.33 22.18 9.01
N LYS A 326 25.03 22.55 8.97
CA LYS A 326 24.03 22.19 10.00
C LYS A 326 23.50 20.75 9.88
N ALA A 327 23.75 20.09 8.74
CA ALA A 327 23.53 18.66 8.54
C ALA A 327 24.75 17.80 8.97
N LEU A 328 25.68 18.36 9.77
CA LEU A 328 26.80 17.61 10.31
C LEU A 328 26.37 16.88 11.58
N HIS A 329 26.45 15.54 11.56
CA HIS A 329 26.03 14.65 12.63
C HIS A 329 27.16 13.71 13.05
N GLU A 330 27.03 13.13 14.25
CA GLU A 330 27.94 12.11 14.77
C GLU A 330 27.42 10.71 14.40
N ILE A 331 28.26 9.83 13.85
CA ILE A 331 27.88 8.46 13.52
C ILE A 331 27.53 7.69 14.81
N PRO A 332 26.31 7.10 14.91
CA PRO A 332 25.88 6.36 16.08
C PRO A 332 26.84 5.23 16.46
N ALA A 333 26.92 4.93 17.76
CA ALA A 333 27.82 3.90 18.27
C ALA A 333 27.35 2.45 18.06
N GLY A 334 26.19 2.25 17.43
CA GLY A 334 25.64 0.94 17.10
C GLY A 334 26.42 0.23 15.98
N GLY A 335 26.32 -1.11 15.96
CA GLY A 335 26.99 -1.93 14.95
C GLY A 335 26.38 -1.78 13.56
N GLU A 336 25.08 -1.46 13.53
CA GLU A 336 24.24 -1.29 12.35
C GLU A 336 24.64 -0.09 11.48
N TYR A 337 25.16 1.00 12.05
CA TYR A 337 25.57 2.21 11.31
C TYR A 337 27.02 2.17 10.78
N ARG A 338 27.75 1.06 10.94
CA ARG A 338 29.19 0.97 10.60
C ARG A 338 29.49 1.04 9.09
N PHE A 339 28.48 1.00 8.24
CA PHE A 339 28.62 1.26 6.81
C PHE A 339 28.87 2.75 6.50
N LEU A 340 28.55 3.67 7.43
CA LEU A 340 28.79 5.11 7.30
C LEU A 340 30.23 5.55 7.62
N GLY A 341 30.96 4.75 8.41
CA GLY A 341 32.26 5.12 9.00
C GLY A 341 32.46 4.48 10.38
N ASN A 342 33.38 5.02 11.18
CA ASN A 342 33.56 4.55 12.55
C ASN A 342 32.52 5.20 13.49
N PRO A 343 32.08 4.50 14.55
CA PRO A 343 31.42 5.13 15.68
C PRO A 343 32.12 6.42 16.12
N ARG A 344 31.35 7.49 16.35
CA ARG A 344 31.83 8.85 16.73
C ARG A 344 32.54 9.68 15.65
N ASP A 345 32.79 9.15 14.45
CA ASP A 345 33.21 10.00 13.33
C ASP A 345 32.09 10.99 12.96
N GLN A 346 32.46 12.10 12.32
CA GLN A 346 31.51 13.11 11.84
C GLN A 346 31.10 12.81 10.38
N ILE A 347 29.82 12.92 10.09
CA ILE A 347 29.23 12.70 8.76
C ILE A 347 28.24 13.81 8.43
N TYR A 348 28.20 14.25 7.17
CA TYR A 348 27.12 15.10 6.68
C TYR A 348 25.95 14.20 6.28
N LEU A 349 24.76 14.40 6.87
CA LEU A 349 23.61 13.52 6.69
C LEU A 349 22.36 14.34 6.38
N LEU A 350 21.78 14.18 5.17
CA LEU A 350 20.37 14.52 4.95
C LEU A 350 19.53 13.35 5.47
N PRO A 351 18.61 13.56 6.43
CA PRO A 351 17.76 12.48 6.92
C PRO A 351 16.60 12.19 5.95
N GLN A 352 16.14 10.95 5.91
CA GLN A 352 14.84 10.61 5.31
C GLN A 352 13.70 11.32 6.06
N ALA A 353 12.64 11.66 5.33
CA ALA A 353 11.47 12.35 5.85
C ALA A 353 10.72 11.60 6.96
N VAL A 354 10.55 10.29 6.76
CA VAL A 354 9.78 9.37 7.60
C VAL A 354 10.64 8.14 7.89
N LEU A 355 10.69 7.72 9.17
CA LEU A 355 11.38 6.48 9.56
C LEU A 355 10.52 5.26 9.23
N GLY A 356 11.16 4.18 8.77
CA GLY A 356 10.48 3.07 8.09
C GLY A 356 10.68 3.14 6.57
N SER A 357 10.83 2.00 5.91
CA SER A 357 10.81 1.93 4.45
C SER A 357 9.40 2.19 3.94
N HIS A 358 9.22 3.31 3.24
CA HIS A 358 7.94 3.75 2.70
C HIS A 358 8.07 4.02 1.20
N VAL A 359 7.22 3.38 0.40
CA VAL A 359 6.98 3.70 -1.00
C VAL A 359 5.52 4.06 -1.11
N HIS A 360 5.20 5.26 -1.58
CA HIS A 360 3.83 5.71 -1.77
C HIS A 360 3.70 6.56 -3.03
N GLY A 361 2.47 6.93 -3.35
CA GLY A 361 2.17 7.83 -4.47
C GLY A 361 2.10 9.29 -4.03
N ASP A 362 1.73 10.14 -4.99
CA ASP A 362 1.47 11.57 -4.78
C ASP A 362 0.10 11.86 -4.12
N ILE A 363 -0.72 10.83 -3.84
CA ILE A 363 -2.11 10.91 -3.38
C ILE A 363 -2.37 9.96 -2.21
N ASP A 364 -3.14 10.40 -1.21
CA ASP A 364 -3.60 9.56 -0.09
C ASP A 364 -4.56 8.48 -0.63
N PRO A 365 -4.29 7.18 -0.44
CA PRO A 365 -5.12 6.11 -0.98
C PRO A 365 -6.47 5.90 -0.28
N HIS A 366 -6.69 6.45 0.93
CA HIS A 366 -7.80 6.08 1.81
C HIS A 366 -9.16 6.75 1.47
N LEU A 367 -9.42 6.98 0.18
CA LEU A 367 -10.53 7.80 -0.34
C LEU A 367 -11.89 7.43 0.26
N TRP A 368 -12.15 6.16 0.53
CA TRP A 368 -13.42 5.66 1.05
C TRP A 368 -13.78 6.22 2.43
N GLN A 369 -12.85 6.81 3.17
CA GLN A 369 -13.15 7.51 4.43
C GLN A 369 -13.99 8.80 4.21
N ASN A 370 -14.17 9.24 2.95
CA ASN A 370 -15.22 10.15 2.51
C ASN A 370 -16.36 9.36 1.82
N VAL A 371 -17.59 9.47 2.31
CA VAL A 371 -18.76 8.74 1.75
C VAL A 371 -19.12 9.16 0.33
N ARG A 372 -18.70 10.36 -0.09
CA ARG A 372 -18.91 10.87 -1.47
C ARG A 372 -17.96 10.19 -2.46
N ASN A 373 -16.73 9.92 -2.05
CA ASN A 373 -15.81 9.07 -2.80
C ASN A 373 -16.34 7.63 -2.87
N GLY A 374 -16.93 7.13 -1.78
CA GLY A 374 -17.67 5.85 -1.79
C GLY A 374 -18.81 5.79 -2.83
N ILE A 375 -19.53 6.90 -3.03
CA ILE A 375 -20.55 7.03 -4.10
C ILE A 375 -19.89 7.01 -5.50
N ALA A 376 -18.80 7.74 -5.70
CA ALA A 376 -18.06 7.75 -6.97
C ALA A 376 -17.42 6.38 -7.30
N TYR A 377 -16.96 5.63 -6.29
CA TYR A 377 -16.53 4.23 -6.42
C TYR A 377 -17.69 3.35 -6.90
N VAL A 378 -18.86 3.44 -6.27
CA VAL A 378 -20.07 2.67 -6.63
C VAL A 378 -20.53 2.96 -8.07
N GLN A 379 -20.50 4.21 -8.50
CA GLN A 379 -20.80 4.61 -9.88
C GLN A 379 -19.74 4.07 -10.87
N THR A 380 -18.47 4.08 -10.49
CA THR A 380 -17.35 3.54 -11.29
C THR A 380 -17.46 2.03 -11.48
N ILE A 381 -17.78 1.31 -10.41
CA ILE A 381 -18.06 -0.13 -10.41
C ILE A 381 -19.23 -0.44 -11.35
N ALA A 382 -20.32 0.34 -11.27
CA ALA A 382 -21.51 0.14 -12.12
C ALA A 382 -21.18 0.24 -13.62
N ASP A 383 -20.46 1.28 -14.03
CA ASP A 383 -20.01 1.44 -15.42
C ASP A 383 -19.14 0.27 -15.89
N LYS A 384 -18.25 -0.24 -15.01
CA LYS A 384 -17.30 -1.29 -15.37
C LYS A 384 -17.95 -2.67 -15.43
N LEU A 385 -18.86 -2.97 -14.51
CA LEU A 385 -19.70 -4.17 -14.61
C LEU A 385 -20.62 -4.11 -15.83
N ALA A 386 -21.17 -2.95 -16.18
CA ALA A 386 -21.95 -2.74 -17.39
C ALA A 386 -21.13 -2.85 -18.69
N GLN A 387 -19.82 -2.51 -18.67
CA GLN A 387 -18.90 -2.70 -19.79
C GLN A 387 -18.53 -4.18 -19.99
N VAL A 388 -18.29 -4.92 -18.90
CA VAL A 388 -17.90 -6.35 -18.94
C VAL A 388 -19.10 -7.28 -19.20
N ASP A 389 -20.27 -6.94 -18.64
CA ASP A 389 -21.53 -7.66 -18.86
C ASP A 389 -22.66 -6.69 -19.30
N PRO A 390 -22.69 -6.30 -20.59
CA PRO A 390 -23.72 -5.41 -21.12
C PRO A 390 -25.15 -5.94 -21.02
N LYS A 391 -25.35 -7.25 -20.84
CA LYS A 391 -26.68 -7.88 -20.73
C LYS A 391 -27.36 -7.52 -19.40
N ASN A 392 -26.58 -7.26 -18.35
CA ASN A 392 -27.09 -6.83 -17.04
C ASN A 392 -26.76 -5.35 -16.73
N ALA A 393 -26.28 -4.55 -17.70
CA ALA A 393 -25.94 -3.14 -17.52
C ALA A 393 -27.02 -2.33 -16.77
N ALA A 394 -28.28 -2.41 -17.21
CA ALA A 394 -29.40 -1.71 -16.57
C ALA A 394 -29.64 -2.16 -15.11
N TYR A 395 -29.39 -3.43 -14.80
CA TYR A 395 -29.47 -3.99 -13.45
C TYR A 395 -28.35 -3.43 -12.55
N TYR A 396 -27.11 -3.36 -13.04
CA TYR A 396 -25.99 -2.78 -12.30
C TYR A 396 -26.22 -1.29 -12.01
N HIS A 397 -26.65 -0.50 -13.00
CA HIS A 397 -26.96 0.92 -12.77
C HIS A 397 -28.15 1.12 -11.81
N GLN A 398 -29.23 0.34 -11.93
CA GLN A 398 -30.36 0.42 -11.00
C GLN A 398 -29.95 0.12 -9.55
N ARG A 399 -29.10 -0.89 -9.34
CA ARG A 399 -28.57 -1.24 -8.02
C ARG A 399 -27.58 -0.23 -7.48
N ALA A 400 -26.75 0.34 -8.35
CA ALA A 400 -25.87 1.44 -7.99
C ALA A 400 -26.66 2.63 -7.46
N THR A 401 -27.69 3.11 -8.19
CA THR A 401 -28.58 4.19 -7.71
C THR A 401 -29.18 3.87 -6.34
N ALA A 402 -29.79 2.68 -6.20
CA ALA A 402 -30.41 2.25 -4.95
C ALA A 402 -29.42 2.00 -3.78
N TYR A 403 -28.12 2.00 -4.04
CA TYR A 403 -27.07 1.97 -3.03
C TYR A 403 -26.46 3.37 -2.79
N THR A 404 -26.27 4.19 -3.81
CA THR A 404 -25.84 5.60 -3.65
C THR A 404 -26.87 6.41 -2.86
N ASP A 405 -28.17 6.12 -2.99
CA ASP A 405 -29.22 6.73 -2.14
C ASP A 405 -29.01 6.40 -0.65
N LYS A 406 -28.60 5.17 -0.35
CA LYS A 406 -28.27 4.75 1.03
C LYS A 406 -26.99 5.42 1.51
N LEU A 407 -25.97 5.51 0.66
CA LEU A 407 -24.70 6.18 0.98
C LEU A 407 -24.90 7.69 1.20
N ALA A 408 -25.76 8.35 0.43
CA ALA A 408 -26.13 9.76 0.67
C ALA A 408 -26.76 9.91 2.07
N GLY A 409 -27.66 9.01 2.45
CA GLY A 409 -28.21 8.94 3.82
C GLY A 409 -27.17 8.59 4.91
N VAL A 410 -26.00 8.05 4.54
CA VAL A 410 -24.87 7.80 5.45
C VAL A 410 -23.94 9.01 5.54
N ASP A 411 -23.60 9.70 4.45
CA ASP A 411 -22.88 11.00 4.50
C ASP A 411 -23.61 11.96 5.44
N ASP A 412 -24.93 12.05 5.25
CA ASP A 412 -25.82 12.92 6.03
C ASP A 412 -25.89 12.49 7.51
N TYR A 413 -25.84 11.18 7.80
CA TYR A 413 -25.80 10.65 9.17
C TYR A 413 -24.45 10.91 9.87
N VAL A 414 -23.33 10.62 9.19
CA VAL A 414 -21.96 10.83 9.69
C VAL A 414 -21.77 12.32 9.99
N ARG A 415 -22.13 13.18 9.04
CA ARG A 415 -22.10 14.65 9.16
C ARG A 415 -22.95 15.18 10.31
N LYS A 416 -24.17 14.68 10.50
CA LYS A 416 -25.04 15.07 11.64
C LYS A 416 -24.53 14.54 12.98
N THR A 417 -23.84 13.41 13.00
CA THR A 417 -23.30 12.78 14.22
C THR A 417 -22.02 13.47 14.68
N ILE A 418 -21.05 13.65 13.79
CA ILE A 418 -19.79 14.36 14.08
C ILE A 418 -20.06 15.83 14.42
N ASN A 419 -21.07 16.47 13.82
CA ASN A 419 -21.39 17.86 14.16
C ASN A 419 -21.90 18.08 15.59
N GLN A 420 -22.26 17.03 16.33
CA GLN A 420 -22.61 17.12 17.76
C GLN A 420 -21.37 17.26 18.66
N ILE A 421 -20.18 16.96 18.14
CA ILE A 421 -18.90 17.16 18.84
C ILE A 421 -18.53 18.66 18.73
N PRO A 422 -18.15 19.34 19.83
CA PRO A 422 -17.64 20.71 19.76
C PRO A 422 -16.41 20.80 18.85
N PRO A 423 -16.29 21.79 17.93
CA PRO A 423 -15.17 21.85 16.97
C PRO A 423 -13.78 21.79 17.60
N SER A 424 -13.60 22.40 18.79
CA SER A 424 -12.35 22.35 19.55
C SER A 424 -11.96 20.96 20.10
N ARG A 425 -12.90 19.99 20.09
CA ARG A 425 -12.69 18.61 20.51
C ARG A 425 -12.64 17.61 19.35
N ARG A 426 -12.82 18.06 18.10
CA ARG A 426 -12.70 17.22 16.89
C ARG A 426 -11.23 16.99 16.51
N LEU A 427 -10.44 16.49 17.46
CA LEU A 427 -9.04 16.14 17.29
C LEU A 427 -8.93 14.61 17.23
N LEU A 428 -8.41 14.09 16.13
CA LEU A 428 -8.23 12.66 15.91
C LEU A 428 -6.74 12.31 16.05
N VAL A 429 -6.44 11.35 16.91
CA VAL A 429 -5.10 10.75 17.07
C VAL A 429 -5.23 9.26 16.84
N THR A 430 -4.60 8.74 15.79
CA THR A 430 -4.85 7.39 15.23
C THR A 430 -3.66 6.44 15.30
N THR A 431 -3.89 5.17 14.97
CA THR A 431 -2.81 4.22 14.66
C THR A 431 -2.00 4.67 13.45
N HIS A 432 -2.61 4.83 12.28
CA HIS A 432 -1.92 5.35 11.10
C HIS A 432 -2.67 6.52 10.43
N ASP A 433 -2.10 7.10 9.37
CA ASP A 433 -2.64 8.29 8.70
C ASP A 433 -3.71 7.96 7.64
N ALA A 434 -4.69 7.13 8.02
CA ALA A 434 -5.74 6.63 7.13
C ALA A 434 -6.92 7.60 6.91
N PHE A 435 -6.93 8.74 7.61
CA PHE A 435 -8.20 9.43 7.95
C PHE A 435 -8.33 10.86 7.42
N ALA A 436 -7.42 11.34 6.57
CA ALA A 436 -7.46 12.71 6.06
C ALA A 436 -8.78 13.00 5.31
N TYR A 437 -9.30 12.07 4.51
CA TYR A 437 -10.60 12.18 3.83
C TYR A 437 -11.79 12.29 4.79
N LEU A 438 -11.80 11.55 5.91
CA LEU A 438 -12.82 11.71 6.96
C LEU A 438 -12.67 13.10 7.61
N GLY A 439 -11.44 13.53 7.83
CA GLY A 439 -11.12 14.85 8.38
C GLY A 439 -11.65 16.00 7.53
N GLN A 440 -11.33 16.00 6.24
CA GLN A 440 -11.80 16.95 5.24
C GLN A 440 -13.33 16.91 5.12
N ALA A 441 -13.92 15.73 4.91
CA ALA A 441 -15.34 15.59 4.63
C ALA A 441 -16.25 15.98 5.81
N TYR A 442 -15.80 15.81 7.06
CA TYR A 442 -16.64 15.99 8.26
C TYR A 442 -16.13 17.04 9.26
N GLY A 443 -15.00 17.69 8.98
CA GLY A 443 -14.43 18.73 9.84
C GLY A 443 -13.82 18.15 11.12
N VAL A 444 -13.01 17.10 10.98
CA VAL A 444 -12.18 16.52 12.06
C VAL A 444 -10.72 16.80 11.75
N LYS A 445 -9.96 17.34 12.69
CA LYS A 445 -8.53 17.60 12.49
C LYS A 445 -7.72 16.36 12.88
N ILE A 446 -6.98 15.81 11.92
CA ILE A 446 -5.90 14.87 12.22
C ILE A 446 -4.84 15.62 13.02
N ALA A 447 -4.55 15.11 14.21
CA ALA A 447 -3.73 15.78 15.21
C ALA A 447 -2.44 15.01 15.54
N GLY A 448 -2.35 13.75 15.11
CA GLY A 448 -1.16 12.91 15.14
C GLY A 448 -1.52 11.45 14.85
N PHE A 449 -0.52 10.63 14.53
CA PHE A 449 -0.64 9.19 14.33
C PHE A 449 0.62 8.50 14.85
N VAL A 450 0.66 7.16 14.83
CA VAL A 450 1.82 6.36 15.27
C VAL A 450 2.87 6.24 14.16
N THR A 451 2.43 5.88 12.94
CA THR A 451 3.21 5.82 11.69
C THR A 451 2.34 6.25 10.51
N PRO A 452 2.89 6.68 9.36
CA PRO A 452 2.07 6.96 8.18
C PRO A 452 1.43 5.69 7.59
N ASN A 453 2.19 4.61 7.48
CA ASN A 453 1.74 3.31 6.98
C ASN A 453 1.71 2.25 8.12
N PRO A 454 0.66 1.41 8.24
CA PRO A 454 0.51 0.47 9.34
C PRO A 454 1.39 -0.79 9.22
N ALA A 455 1.96 -1.06 8.04
CA ALA A 455 2.96 -2.10 7.83
C ALA A 455 4.32 -1.74 8.45
N THR A 456 4.58 -0.45 8.74
CA THR A 456 5.72 -0.02 9.55
C THR A 456 5.28 0.17 11.02
N GLU A 457 5.99 -0.47 11.94
CA GLU A 457 5.87 -0.23 13.38
C GLU A 457 6.66 1.07 13.75
N PRO A 458 6.35 1.84 14.80
CA PRO A 458 6.95 3.18 15.04
C PRO A 458 8.37 3.21 15.60
N SER A 459 9.09 4.33 15.35
CA SER A 459 10.39 4.60 15.99
C SER A 459 10.28 5.17 17.42
N LEU A 460 11.42 5.30 18.10
CA LEU A 460 11.52 6.02 19.38
C LEU A 460 11.22 7.53 19.26
N ALA A 461 11.52 8.14 18.10
CA ALA A 461 11.22 9.55 17.86
C ALA A 461 9.71 9.77 17.72
N ASP A 462 9.03 8.89 16.98
CA ASP A 462 7.58 8.94 16.77
C ASP A 462 6.84 8.67 18.08
N ARG A 463 7.27 7.68 18.88
CA ARG A 463 6.78 7.47 20.24
C ARG A 463 6.84 8.74 21.10
N LYS A 464 7.97 9.46 21.05
CA LYS A 464 8.16 10.70 21.80
C LYS A 464 7.29 11.84 21.26
N LYS A 465 7.22 12.01 19.93
CA LYS A 465 6.38 12.98 19.21
C LYS A 465 4.91 12.78 19.58
N LEU A 466 4.40 11.56 19.43
CA LEU A 466 3.04 11.14 19.79
C LEU A 466 2.74 11.41 21.27
N THR A 467 3.62 11.00 22.19
CA THR A 467 3.46 11.27 23.63
C THR A 467 3.37 12.77 23.94
N GLN A 468 4.20 13.59 23.28
CA GLN A 468 4.20 15.04 23.49
C GLN A 468 2.97 15.71 22.85
N THR A 469 2.55 15.29 21.66
CA THR A 469 1.28 15.67 21.02
C THR A 469 0.09 15.40 21.94
N ILE A 470 -0.02 14.17 22.46
CA ILE A 470 -1.08 13.73 23.37
C ILE A 470 -1.11 14.60 24.64
N ARG A 471 0.03 14.81 25.29
CA ARG A 471 0.16 15.66 26.50
C ARG A 471 -0.18 17.13 26.26
N ASN A 472 0.23 17.68 25.11
CA ASN A 472 0.01 19.08 24.77
C ASN A 472 -1.46 19.36 24.41
N LEU A 473 -2.06 18.51 23.58
CA LEU A 473 -3.43 18.68 23.09
C LEU A 473 -4.50 18.28 24.11
N LYS A 474 -4.16 17.42 25.07
CA LYS A 474 -5.07 16.91 26.11
C LYS A 474 -6.35 16.29 25.50
N VAL A 475 -6.15 15.48 24.46
CA VAL A 475 -7.25 14.77 23.78
C VAL A 475 -7.98 13.84 24.77
N PRO A 476 -9.32 13.77 24.71
CA PRO A 476 -10.10 12.92 25.63
C PRO A 476 -9.94 11.43 25.32
N ALA A 477 -9.57 11.09 24.08
CA ALA A 477 -9.33 9.74 23.61
C ALA A 477 -8.29 9.70 22.48
N VAL A 478 -7.73 8.51 22.26
CA VAL A 478 -7.00 8.13 21.04
C VAL A 478 -7.73 6.96 20.36
N PHE A 479 -7.48 6.76 19.06
CA PHE A 479 -8.26 5.86 18.22
C PHE A 479 -7.36 4.79 17.60
N LEU A 480 -7.72 3.53 17.81
CA LEU A 480 -6.85 2.38 17.54
C LEU A 480 -7.60 1.35 16.69
N GLU A 481 -6.99 0.92 15.59
CA GLU A 481 -7.64 0.04 14.62
C GLU A 481 -7.72 -1.44 15.08
N PRO A 482 -8.91 -2.08 15.04
CA PRO A 482 -9.17 -3.42 15.55
C PRO A 482 -8.19 -4.52 15.12
N ASN A 483 -7.73 -4.49 13.87
CA ASN A 483 -6.76 -5.39 13.24
C ASN A 483 -5.32 -5.11 13.72
N LEU A 484 -4.99 -3.84 13.99
CA LEU A 484 -3.64 -3.42 14.39
C LEU A 484 -3.35 -3.62 15.88
N ARG A 485 -4.34 -3.99 16.72
CA ARG A 485 -4.19 -4.20 18.17
C ARG A 485 -3.03 -5.12 18.59
N SER A 486 -2.69 -6.12 17.80
CA SER A 486 -1.58 -7.04 18.08
C SER A 486 -0.22 -6.55 17.58
N ARG A 487 -0.19 -5.53 16.72
CA ARG A 487 1.02 -4.91 16.13
C ARG A 487 1.36 -3.57 16.79
N SER A 488 0.37 -2.67 16.91
CA SER A 488 0.53 -1.34 17.50
C SER A 488 0.24 -1.33 19.01
N SER A 489 1.10 -2.00 19.77
CA SER A 489 1.14 -1.90 21.24
C SER A 489 1.40 -0.47 21.73
N VAL A 490 2.04 0.34 20.89
CA VAL A 490 2.54 1.68 21.22
C VAL A 490 1.43 2.69 21.51
N LEU A 491 0.37 2.76 20.69
CA LEU A 491 -0.71 3.72 20.96
C LEU A 491 -1.45 3.38 22.26
N GLN A 492 -1.64 2.09 22.52
CA GLN A 492 -2.21 1.58 23.76
C GLN A 492 -1.32 1.95 24.97
N GLN A 493 -0.02 1.64 24.91
CA GLN A 493 0.93 1.99 25.97
C GLN A 493 0.96 3.50 26.26
N VAL A 494 1.09 4.33 25.22
CA VAL A 494 1.15 5.80 25.40
C VAL A 494 -0.19 6.34 25.92
N ALA A 495 -1.33 5.75 25.57
CA ALA A 495 -2.61 6.11 26.17
C ALA A 495 -2.70 5.72 27.65
N ASP A 496 -2.30 4.50 28.01
CA ASP A 496 -2.34 3.99 29.39
C ASP A 496 -1.40 4.79 30.31
N GLU A 497 -0.17 5.08 29.86
CA GLU A 497 0.82 5.92 30.55
C GLU A 497 0.35 7.37 30.80
N ASN A 498 -0.60 7.86 30.01
CA ASN A 498 -1.16 9.21 30.13
C ASN A 498 -2.63 9.21 30.58
N HIS A 499 -3.16 8.04 30.96
CA HIS A 499 -4.53 7.80 31.43
C HIS A 499 -5.64 8.27 30.47
N ILE A 500 -5.43 8.07 29.17
CA ILE A 500 -6.35 8.50 28.10
C ILE A 500 -7.12 7.29 27.55
N ARG A 501 -8.39 7.52 27.18
CA ARG A 501 -9.28 6.48 26.67
C ARG A 501 -8.81 6.01 25.29
N VAL A 502 -8.60 4.70 25.10
CA VAL A 502 -8.45 4.10 23.77
C VAL A 502 -9.82 3.72 23.22
N CYS A 503 -10.12 4.11 21.99
CA CYS A 503 -11.38 3.84 21.30
C CYS A 503 -11.14 3.13 19.95
N PRO A 504 -11.99 2.17 19.55
CA PRO A 504 -11.87 1.49 18.26
C PRO A 504 -12.29 2.40 17.09
N ILE A 505 -11.53 2.38 15.99
CA ILE A 505 -11.89 3.00 14.71
C ILE A 505 -11.54 2.07 13.56
N TYR A 506 -12.27 2.06 12.45
CA TYR A 506 -11.98 1.19 11.31
C TYR A 506 -11.40 2.01 10.14
N GLY A 507 -10.14 1.75 9.79
CA GLY A 507 -9.45 2.30 8.62
C GLY A 507 -9.71 1.46 7.36
N ASP A 508 -8.95 0.37 7.22
CA ASP A 508 -8.76 -0.31 5.92
C ASP A 508 -9.50 -1.64 5.76
N THR A 509 -10.02 -2.19 6.85
CA THR A 509 -10.48 -3.58 6.90
C THR A 509 -11.67 -3.78 7.82
N PHE A 510 -12.47 -4.80 7.52
CA PHE A 510 -13.63 -5.21 8.32
C PHE A 510 -13.25 -6.21 9.42
N ASP A 511 -14.17 -6.49 10.34
CA ASP A 511 -14.04 -7.59 11.30
C ASP A 511 -15.36 -8.35 11.50
N GLY A 512 -15.41 -9.27 12.47
CA GLY A 512 -16.62 -10.03 12.79
C GLY A 512 -17.78 -9.22 13.39
N LYS A 513 -17.63 -7.89 13.58
CA LYS A 513 -18.67 -6.98 14.11
C LYS A 513 -19.07 -5.93 13.09
N VAL A 514 -18.12 -5.41 12.32
CA VAL A 514 -18.32 -4.38 11.29
C VAL A 514 -17.88 -4.98 9.96
N ASN A 515 -18.86 -5.34 9.12
CA ASN A 515 -18.66 -6.14 7.90
C ASN A 515 -19.34 -5.55 6.64
N THR A 516 -19.84 -4.31 6.72
CA THR A 516 -20.26 -3.51 5.57
C THR A 516 -19.68 -2.11 5.66
N TYR A 517 -19.52 -1.45 4.51
CA TYR A 517 -19.02 -0.08 4.45
C TYR A 517 -19.98 0.91 5.13
N ILE A 518 -21.29 0.66 5.04
CA ILE A 518 -22.32 1.46 5.70
C ILE A 518 -22.18 1.37 7.23
N ASP A 519 -21.97 0.16 7.77
CA ASP A 519 -21.80 -0.03 9.21
C ASP A 519 -20.48 0.54 9.69
N MET A 520 -19.41 0.45 8.90
CA MET A 520 -18.10 1.04 9.20
C MET A 520 -18.18 2.56 9.39
N MET A 521 -18.75 3.28 8.42
CA MET A 521 -18.86 4.73 8.50
C MET A 521 -19.82 5.18 9.61
N ARG A 522 -20.90 4.43 9.85
CA ARG A 522 -21.80 4.65 11.01
C ARG A 522 -21.10 4.39 12.35
N TYR A 523 -20.28 3.34 12.45
CA TYR A 523 -19.54 2.99 13.65
C TYR A 523 -18.50 4.06 13.99
N ASN A 524 -17.66 4.43 13.03
CA ASN A 524 -16.64 5.47 13.18
C ASN A 524 -17.28 6.79 13.66
N ALA A 525 -18.38 7.23 13.04
CA ALA A 525 -19.09 8.44 13.47
C ALA A 525 -19.62 8.38 14.91
N ASN A 526 -20.16 7.23 15.33
CA ASN A 526 -20.68 7.06 16.69
C ASN A 526 -19.55 7.00 17.73
N ILE A 527 -18.45 6.29 17.46
CA ILE A 527 -17.33 6.22 18.41
C ILE A 527 -16.54 7.52 18.47
N LEU A 528 -16.35 8.23 17.35
CA LEU A 528 -15.84 9.61 17.36
C LEU A 528 -16.71 10.50 18.25
N LYS A 529 -18.04 10.42 18.13
CA LYS A 529 -18.94 11.15 19.03
C LYS A 529 -18.78 10.71 20.49
N GLU A 530 -18.86 9.41 20.78
CA GLU A 530 -18.81 8.89 22.15
C GLU A 530 -17.49 9.21 22.88
N CYS A 531 -16.38 9.23 22.16
CA CYS A 531 -15.05 9.44 22.72
C CYS A 531 -14.57 10.90 22.68
N LEU A 532 -15.19 11.78 21.88
CA LEU A 532 -14.84 13.21 21.79
C LEU A 532 -15.88 14.18 22.39
N SER A 533 -17.07 13.71 22.81
CA SER A 533 -18.13 14.55 23.44
C SER A 533 -17.89 14.85 24.92
#